data_AF-A0A2N4URT2-F1
#
_entry.id   AF-A0A2N4URT2-F1
#
_cell.length_a   1.000
_cell.length_b   1.000
_cell.length_c   1.000
_cell.angle_alpha   90.00
_cell.angle_beta   90.00
_cell.angle_gamma   90.00
#
_symmetry.space_group_name_H-M   'P 1'
#
loop_
_entity.id
_entity.type
_entity.pdbx_description
1 polymer ?
#
loop_
_entity_poly.entity_id
_entity_poly.type
_entity_poly.pdbx_seq_one_letter_code
_entity_poly.pdbx_strand_id
1 'polypeptide(L)'
;MYVSLFLLSACTMAVAANAAQISVLSTHECQVMTKAGVVSATAPVPCQRLKKVTFHYRDFAGKAHSNGQVVVMDAVAPYVGNIFDALFKQGFPIHNAVPIEVYGGDDTRSMTANNTSAFNYRPVAGTGSLSLHAYGAAIDLNPLQNPFVTFSGNGNVKFSPAQGTHYANRAQYRFGKPNSRGMAEAVIDIFARNGFQYWGGFWNSPIDYQHFQLTKDMALTMSKMTPAQATLFFQRYVAWYDSCSKMYPTAYKQYKFNDYAEYLKHQLSVKSLHTAYSANPQRVMDAIKLQPVRSAICVKR
;
A
#
# COMPACT_ATOMS: atom_id res chain seq x y z
N MET A 1 57.38 -3.36 27.44
CA MET A 1 56.82 -3.41 26.07
C MET A 1 55.50 -4.16 26.13
N TYR A 2 54.37 -3.46 26.09
CA TYR A 2 53.05 -4.08 25.91
C TYR A 2 52.44 -3.47 24.64
N VAL A 3 52.28 -4.30 23.62
CA VAL A 3 51.61 -3.93 22.36
C VAL A 3 50.15 -4.33 22.52
N SER A 4 49.26 -3.34 22.64
CA SER A 4 47.81 -3.55 22.62
C SER A 4 47.34 -3.73 21.18
N LEU A 5 46.80 -4.90 20.89
CA LEU A 5 46.21 -5.25 19.60
C LEU A 5 44.76 -4.77 19.56
N PHE A 6 44.47 -3.72 18.79
CA PHE A 6 43.08 -3.29 18.52
C PHE A 6 42.51 -4.15 17.38
N LEU A 7 41.56 -5.02 17.71
CA LEU A 7 40.72 -5.73 16.74
C LEU A 7 39.61 -4.78 16.25
N LEU A 8 39.78 -4.23 15.05
CA LEU A 8 38.72 -3.56 14.30
C LEU A 8 37.73 -4.60 13.78
N SER A 9 36.59 -4.74 14.46
CA SER A 9 35.46 -5.52 13.97
C SER A 9 34.74 -4.73 12.87
N ALA A 10 34.98 -5.11 11.61
CA ALA A 10 34.25 -4.59 10.47
C ALA A 10 32.85 -5.20 10.46
N CYS A 11 31.86 -4.43 10.94
CA CYS A 11 30.45 -4.81 10.84
C CYS A 11 29.99 -4.61 9.39
N THR A 12 30.04 -5.67 8.57
CA THR A 12 29.41 -5.68 7.25
C THR A 12 27.89 -5.72 7.43
N MET A 13 27.23 -4.59 7.19
CA MET A 13 25.77 -4.50 7.10
C MET A 13 25.32 -5.27 5.86
N ALA A 14 24.93 -6.54 6.03
CA ALA A 14 24.26 -7.31 4.98
C ALA A 14 22.89 -6.65 4.72
N VAL A 15 22.78 -5.93 3.60
CA VAL A 15 21.47 -5.51 3.09
C VAL A 15 20.75 -6.79 2.68
N ALA A 16 19.76 -7.22 3.46
CA ALA A 16 18.94 -8.37 3.10
C ALA A 16 18.30 -8.10 1.74
N ALA A 17 18.72 -8.85 0.71
CA ALA A 17 18.08 -8.78 -0.59
C ALA A 17 16.61 -9.19 -0.44
N ASN A 18 15.70 -8.37 -0.96
CA ASN A 18 14.29 -8.71 -1.02
C ASN A 18 14.10 -9.98 -1.87
N ALA A 19 13.25 -10.90 -1.41
CA ALA A 19 12.88 -12.08 -2.18
C ALA A 19 11.90 -11.71 -3.30
N ALA A 20 11.10 -10.66 -3.09
CA ALA A 20 10.28 -10.07 -4.14
C ALA A 20 11.14 -9.49 -5.28
N GLN A 21 10.79 -9.85 -6.52
CA GLN A 21 11.41 -9.36 -7.74
C GLN A 21 10.57 -8.24 -8.34
N ILE A 22 11.24 -7.16 -8.75
CA ILE A 22 10.59 -5.98 -9.34
C ILE A 22 11.06 -5.86 -10.77
N SER A 23 10.13 -5.91 -11.72
CA SER A 23 10.44 -5.78 -13.14
C SER A 23 9.69 -4.61 -13.78
N VAL A 24 10.29 -4.06 -14.83
CA VAL A 24 9.55 -3.24 -15.80
C VAL A 24 8.44 -4.09 -16.43
N LEU A 25 7.33 -3.46 -16.79
CA LEU A 25 6.34 -4.08 -17.68
C LEU A 25 6.88 -4.02 -19.11
N SER A 26 6.81 -5.15 -19.80
CA SER A 26 7.12 -5.23 -21.23
C SER A 26 6.06 -4.52 -22.06
N THR A 27 6.40 -4.19 -23.32
CA THR A 27 5.44 -3.63 -24.28
C THR A 27 4.22 -4.55 -24.45
N HIS A 28 4.43 -5.87 -24.46
CA HIS A 28 3.36 -6.84 -24.57
C HIS A 28 2.43 -6.80 -23.35
N GLU A 29 2.97 -6.77 -22.12
CA GLU A 29 2.16 -6.65 -20.90
C GLU A 29 1.34 -5.35 -20.89
N CYS A 30 1.95 -4.22 -21.27
CA CYS A 30 1.21 -2.96 -21.40
C CYS A 30 0.05 -3.07 -22.43
N GLN A 31 0.27 -3.74 -23.57
CA GLN A 31 -0.79 -3.96 -24.57
C GLN A 31 -1.92 -4.84 -24.01
N VAL A 32 -1.59 -5.89 -23.26
CA VAL A 32 -2.58 -6.75 -22.59
C VAL A 32 -3.39 -5.94 -21.59
N MET A 33 -2.74 -5.15 -20.73
CA MET A 33 -3.42 -4.27 -19.78
C MET A 33 -4.34 -3.27 -20.48
N THR A 34 -3.90 -2.66 -21.59
CA THR A 34 -4.73 -1.73 -22.37
C THR A 34 -5.94 -2.43 -22.99
N LYS A 35 -5.74 -3.61 -23.60
CA LYS A 35 -6.83 -4.39 -24.21
C LYS A 35 -7.87 -4.83 -23.17
N ALA A 36 -7.42 -5.12 -21.95
CA ALA A 36 -8.27 -5.47 -20.81
C ALA A 36 -8.90 -4.25 -20.11
N GLY A 37 -8.64 -3.02 -20.56
CA GLY A 37 -9.17 -1.81 -19.93
C GLY A 37 -8.53 -1.46 -18.57
N VAL A 38 -7.44 -2.14 -18.19
CA VAL A 38 -6.74 -1.97 -16.91
C VAL A 38 -5.91 -0.69 -16.89
N VAL A 39 -5.46 -0.21 -18.05
CA VAL A 39 -4.76 1.07 -18.24
C VAL A 39 -5.21 1.71 -19.55
N SER A 40 -5.24 3.04 -19.60
CA SER A 40 -5.50 3.78 -20.84
C SER A 40 -4.53 4.95 -21.00
N ALA A 41 -4.55 5.61 -22.16
CA ALA A 41 -3.76 6.82 -22.41
C ALA A 41 -4.14 8.01 -21.50
N THR A 42 -5.35 7.98 -20.91
CA THR A 42 -5.84 9.00 -19.96
C THR A 42 -5.60 8.61 -18.50
N ALA A 43 -4.93 7.48 -18.24
CA ALA A 43 -4.55 7.09 -16.90
C ALA A 43 -3.58 8.12 -16.30
N PRO A 44 -3.73 8.48 -15.01
CA PRO A 44 -2.84 9.43 -14.36
C PRO A 44 -1.41 8.90 -14.24
N VAL A 45 -1.23 7.58 -14.32
CA VAL A 45 0.06 6.90 -14.27
C VAL A 45 0.21 6.06 -15.54
N PRO A 46 1.11 6.42 -16.45
CA PRO A 46 1.31 5.65 -17.68
C PRO A 46 1.98 4.30 -17.39
N CYS A 47 1.83 3.32 -18.28
CA CYS A 47 2.34 1.95 -18.06
C CYS A 47 3.85 1.90 -17.74
N GLN A 48 4.65 2.79 -18.31
CA GLN A 48 6.10 2.89 -18.08
C GLN A 48 6.46 3.28 -16.63
N ARG A 49 5.53 3.94 -15.93
CA ARG A 49 5.62 4.30 -14.51
C ARG A 49 5.08 3.22 -13.59
N LEU A 50 4.60 2.10 -14.15
CA LEU A 50 4.17 0.92 -13.39
C LEU A 50 5.27 -0.14 -13.39
N LYS A 51 5.29 -0.93 -12.32
CA LYS A 51 6.18 -2.07 -12.14
C LYS A 51 5.38 -3.28 -11.73
N LYS A 52 5.80 -4.45 -12.21
CA LYS A 52 5.32 -5.73 -11.72
C LYS A 52 6.18 -6.15 -10.52
N VAL A 53 5.54 -6.46 -9.42
CA VAL A 53 6.16 -7.04 -8.22
C VAL A 53 5.76 -8.50 -8.17
N THR A 54 6.74 -9.40 -8.31
CA THR A 54 6.56 -10.84 -8.20
C THR A 54 7.11 -11.30 -6.86
N PHE A 55 6.34 -12.08 -6.09
CA PHE A 55 6.66 -12.42 -4.71
C PHE A 55 6.18 -13.83 -4.34
N HIS A 56 6.74 -14.35 -3.26
CA HIS A 56 6.28 -15.59 -2.67
C HIS A 56 5.12 -15.33 -1.70
N TYR A 57 4.14 -16.23 -1.65
CA TYR A 57 3.08 -16.18 -0.64
C TYR A 57 2.76 -17.58 -0.11
N ARG A 58 2.08 -17.66 1.03
CA ARG A 58 1.52 -18.91 1.53
C ARG A 58 0.02 -18.88 1.35
N ASP A 59 -0.57 -19.97 0.91
CA ASP A 59 -2.03 -20.08 0.85
C ASP A 59 -2.66 -20.42 2.22
N PHE A 60 -3.97 -20.56 2.26
CA PHE A 60 -4.70 -20.91 3.47
C PHE A 60 -4.37 -22.32 4.00
N ALA A 61 -3.88 -23.23 3.15
CA ALA A 61 -3.32 -24.52 3.56
C ALA A 61 -1.86 -24.42 4.05
N GLY A 62 -1.24 -23.24 3.93
CA GLY A 62 0.15 -23.00 4.33
C GLY A 62 1.18 -23.35 3.26
N LYS A 63 0.72 -23.81 2.07
CA LYS A 63 1.59 -24.16 0.95
C LYS A 63 2.20 -22.88 0.37
N ALA A 64 3.51 -22.92 0.12
CA ALA A 64 4.23 -21.82 -0.50
C ALA A 64 4.01 -21.81 -2.02
N HIS A 65 3.83 -20.61 -2.56
CA HIS A 65 3.71 -20.30 -3.97
C HIS A 65 4.72 -19.21 -4.32
N SER A 66 5.29 -19.25 -5.52
CA SER A 66 6.29 -18.27 -6.01
C SER A 66 5.79 -17.38 -7.14
N ASN A 67 4.51 -17.49 -7.49
CA ASN A 67 3.88 -16.82 -8.63
C ASN A 67 2.96 -15.65 -8.24
N GLY A 68 3.03 -15.17 -6.98
CA GLY A 68 2.24 -14.01 -6.56
C GLY A 68 2.68 -12.77 -7.32
N GLN A 69 1.74 -12.02 -7.87
CA GLN A 69 2.02 -10.87 -8.72
C GLN A 69 1.03 -9.72 -8.47
N VAL A 70 1.56 -8.52 -8.33
CA VAL A 70 0.79 -7.26 -8.40
C VAL A 70 1.49 -6.23 -9.26
N VAL A 71 0.73 -5.28 -9.80
CA VAL A 71 1.25 -4.12 -10.54
C VAL A 71 1.01 -2.85 -9.72
N VAL A 72 2.03 -2.01 -9.55
CA VAL A 72 1.98 -0.78 -8.74
C VAL A 72 2.85 0.33 -9.34
N MET A 73 2.73 1.56 -8.85
CA MET A 73 3.61 2.67 -9.25
C MET A 73 5.08 2.35 -8.90
N ASP A 74 6.00 2.76 -9.78
CA ASP A 74 7.43 2.55 -9.61
C ASP A 74 8.01 2.99 -8.27
N ALA A 75 7.60 4.14 -7.75
CA ALA A 75 8.06 4.68 -6.48
C ALA A 75 7.70 3.79 -5.28
N VAL A 76 6.58 3.06 -5.33
CA VAL A 76 6.10 2.23 -4.22
C VAL A 76 6.52 0.77 -4.35
N ALA A 77 6.91 0.31 -5.54
CA ALA A 77 7.20 -1.09 -5.84
C ALA A 77 8.19 -1.77 -4.86
N PRO A 78 9.32 -1.14 -4.44
CA PRO A 78 10.21 -1.73 -3.44
C PRO A 78 9.52 -2.05 -2.11
N TYR A 79 8.67 -1.15 -1.64
CA TYR A 79 7.98 -1.29 -0.37
C TYR A 79 6.81 -2.26 -0.45
N VAL A 80 6.17 -2.37 -1.61
CA VAL A 80 5.18 -3.42 -1.86
C VAL A 80 5.84 -4.81 -1.84
N GLY A 81 7.04 -4.94 -2.42
CA GLY A 81 7.85 -6.16 -2.27
C GLY A 81 8.12 -6.50 -0.80
N ASN A 82 8.53 -5.52 0.00
CA ASN A 82 8.75 -5.70 1.44
C ASN A 82 7.49 -6.16 2.18
N ILE A 83 6.31 -5.64 1.83
CA ILE A 83 5.02 -6.06 2.41
C ILE A 83 4.85 -7.56 2.18
N PHE A 84 4.91 -8.02 0.94
CA PHE A 84 4.65 -9.42 0.64
C PHE A 84 5.72 -10.36 1.20
N ASP A 85 6.99 -9.95 1.23
CA ASP A 85 8.05 -10.70 1.90
C ASP A 85 7.78 -10.84 3.41
N ALA A 86 7.30 -9.78 4.06
CA ALA A 86 6.93 -9.81 5.48
C ALA A 86 5.71 -10.71 5.73
N LEU A 87 4.68 -10.63 4.87
CA LEU A 87 3.49 -11.50 4.93
C LEU A 87 3.88 -12.98 4.78
N PHE A 88 4.77 -13.30 3.83
CA PHE A 88 5.28 -14.66 3.63
C PHE A 88 6.03 -15.18 4.85
N LYS A 89 6.91 -14.35 5.44
CA LYS A 89 7.68 -14.69 6.65
C LYS A 89 6.79 -14.88 7.87
N GLN A 90 5.75 -14.06 8.05
CA GLN A 90 4.77 -14.19 9.12
C GLN A 90 3.85 -15.40 8.94
N GLY A 91 3.77 -15.95 7.73
CA GLY A 91 2.82 -17.01 7.40
C GLY A 91 1.38 -16.52 7.27
N PHE A 92 1.19 -15.23 6.94
CA PHE A 92 -0.12 -14.68 6.61
C PHE A 92 -0.62 -15.32 5.31
N PRO A 93 -1.81 -15.96 5.31
CA PRO A 93 -2.29 -16.63 4.12
C PRO A 93 -2.86 -15.64 3.10
N ILE A 94 -2.50 -15.82 1.84
CA ILE A 94 -3.07 -15.13 0.68
C ILE A 94 -3.72 -16.18 -0.21
N HIS A 95 -4.97 -15.97 -0.63
CA HIS A 95 -5.67 -16.98 -1.43
C HIS A 95 -5.12 -17.05 -2.86
N ASN A 96 -5.02 -15.89 -3.51
CA ASN A 96 -4.44 -15.72 -4.83
C ASN A 96 -3.93 -14.28 -4.96
N ALA A 97 -2.93 -14.06 -5.82
CA ALA A 97 -2.46 -12.74 -6.19
C ALA A 97 -1.96 -12.77 -7.64
N VAL A 98 -2.80 -12.33 -8.56
CA VAL A 98 -2.48 -12.19 -9.98
C VAL A 98 -2.94 -10.83 -10.50
N PRO A 99 -2.29 -10.29 -11.56
CA PRO A 99 -2.69 -9.03 -12.18
C PRO A 99 -4.14 -9.08 -12.68
N ILE A 100 -4.83 -7.94 -12.60
CA ILE A 100 -6.29 -7.90 -12.78
C ILE A 100 -6.72 -8.11 -14.25
N GLU A 101 -5.81 -7.95 -15.22
CA GLU A 101 -6.04 -8.28 -16.62
C GLU A 101 -6.37 -9.77 -16.84
N VAL A 102 -5.99 -10.66 -15.90
CA VAL A 102 -6.42 -12.08 -15.89
C VAL A 102 -7.96 -12.20 -15.78
N TYR A 103 -8.59 -11.22 -15.13
CA TYR A 103 -10.05 -11.12 -14.99
C TYR A 103 -10.66 -10.16 -16.02
N GLY A 104 -9.89 -9.72 -17.02
CA GLY A 104 -10.32 -8.74 -18.02
C GLY A 104 -10.57 -7.34 -17.45
N GLY A 105 -9.85 -6.96 -16.40
CA GLY A 105 -10.02 -5.67 -15.72
C GLY A 105 -11.26 -5.55 -14.82
N ASP A 106 -12.06 -6.62 -14.74
CA ASP A 106 -13.27 -6.67 -13.93
C ASP A 106 -12.94 -6.88 -12.44
N ASP A 107 -13.13 -5.81 -11.68
CA ASP A 107 -12.93 -5.75 -10.24
C ASP A 107 -13.82 -6.74 -9.48
N THR A 108 -15.08 -6.90 -9.89
CA THR A 108 -16.03 -7.79 -9.23
C THR A 108 -15.63 -9.25 -9.44
N ARG A 109 -15.18 -9.61 -10.65
CA ARG A 109 -14.67 -10.97 -10.93
C ARG A 109 -13.39 -11.26 -10.13
N SER A 110 -12.47 -10.29 -10.04
CA SER A 110 -11.25 -10.41 -9.22
C SER A 110 -11.59 -10.59 -7.73
N MET A 111 -12.50 -9.77 -7.19
CA MET A 111 -12.94 -9.87 -5.80
C MET A 111 -13.67 -11.20 -5.50
N THR A 112 -14.54 -11.64 -6.41
CA THR A 112 -15.25 -12.92 -6.27
C THR A 112 -14.30 -14.11 -6.27
N ALA A 113 -13.21 -14.03 -7.04
CA ALA A 113 -12.12 -15.00 -7.04
C ALA A 113 -11.17 -14.87 -5.84
N ASN A 114 -11.48 -14.00 -4.87
CA ASN A 114 -10.66 -13.71 -3.69
C ASN A 114 -9.20 -13.35 -4.05
N ASN A 115 -9.02 -12.62 -5.15
CA ASN A 115 -7.71 -12.22 -5.65
C ASN A 115 -7.23 -10.96 -4.93
N THR A 116 -6.02 -11.02 -4.38
CA THR A 116 -5.29 -9.85 -3.91
C THR A 116 -4.79 -9.06 -5.12
N SER A 117 -5.14 -7.78 -5.20
CA SER A 117 -4.92 -6.95 -6.39
C SER A 117 -4.38 -5.56 -6.03
N ALA A 118 -3.88 -4.83 -7.03
CA ALA A 118 -3.36 -3.48 -6.84
C ALA A 118 -3.77 -2.56 -8.00
N PHE A 119 -2.96 -2.35 -9.03
CA PHE A 119 -3.31 -1.41 -10.09
C PHE A 119 -4.55 -1.83 -10.90
N ASN A 120 -5.51 -0.90 -11.03
CA ASN A 120 -6.63 -0.95 -11.95
C ASN A 120 -7.12 0.48 -12.26
N TYR A 121 -7.01 0.93 -13.50
CA TYR A 121 -7.50 2.24 -13.93
C TYR A 121 -9.03 2.26 -14.01
N ARG A 122 -9.67 2.57 -12.88
CA ARG A 122 -11.13 2.68 -12.78
C ARG A 122 -11.58 3.77 -11.81
N PRO A 123 -12.82 4.27 -11.95
CA PRO A 123 -13.46 5.02 -10.88
C PRO A 123 -13.68 4.16 -9.63
N VAL A 124 -13.87 4.83 -8.49
CA VAL A 124 -14.46 4.22 -7.30
C VAL A 124 -15.92 3.86 -7.64
N ALA A 125 -16.34 2.66 -7.26
CA ALA A 125 -17.66 2.13 -7.59
C ALA A 125 -18.78 3.11 -7.19
N GLY A 126 -19.68 3.39 -8.14
CA GLY A 126 -20.80 4.31 -7.92
C GLY A 126 -20.43 5.80 -7.91
N THR A 127 -19.20 6.17 -8.27
CA THR A 127 -18.75 7.57 -8.32
C THR A 127 -18.04 7.92 -9.63
N GLY A 128 -17.86 9.21 -9.92
CA GLY A 128 -17.00 9.68 -11.02
C GLY A 128 -15.53 9.90 -10.61
N SER A 129 -15.16 9.68 -9.34
CA SER A 129 -13.79 9.91 -8.86
C SER A 129 -12.92 8.68 -9.10
N LEU A 130 -11.69 8.87 -9.58
CA LEU A 130 -10.71 7.79 -9.71
C LEU A 130 -10.38 7.15 -8.36
N SER A 131 -10.31 5.82 -8.36
CA SER A 131 -9.81 5.04 -7.23
C SER A 131 -8.29 5.22 -7.06
N LEU A 132 -7.76 4.99 -5.86
CA LEU A 132 -6.32 4.98 -5.63
C LEU A 132 -5.61 3.80 -6.34
N HIS A 133 -6.36 2.74 -6.68
CA HIS A 133 -5.88 1.68 -7.59
C HIS A 133 -5.47 2.23 -8.96
N ALA A 134 -6.13 3.29 -9.44
CA ALA A 134 -5.84 3.93 -10.73
C ALA A 134 -4.47 4.63 -10.76
N TYR A 135 -3.85 4.83 -9.59
CA TYR A 135 -2.53 5.41 -9.42
C TYR A 135 -1.47 4.36 -9.07
N GLY A 136 -1.84 3.09 -8.92
CA GLY A 136 -0.93 2.05 -8.42
C GLY A 136 -0.48 2.33 -6.99
N ALA A 137 -1.34 2.96 -6.19
CA ALA A 137 -1.09 3.44 -4.83
C ALA A 137 -2.08 2.84 -3.81
N ALA A 138 -2.71 1.72 -4.17
CA ALA A 138 -3.58 0.93 -3.30
C ALA A 138 -3.41 -0.57 -3.56
N ILE A 139 -3.73 -1.37 -2.54
CA ILE A 139 -3.71 -2.84 -2.56
C ILE A 139 -4.98 -3.32 -1.86
N ASP A 140 -5.70 -4.24 -2.51
CA ASP A 140 -6.82 -4.97 -1.94
C ASP A 140 -6.34 -6.38 -1.56
N LEU A 141 -6.47 -6.77 -0.28
CA LEU A 141 -5.93 -8.01 0.27
C LEU A 141 -7.04 -9.01 0.64
N ASN A 142 -7.05 -10.18 0.02
CA ASN A 142 -8.02 -11.27 0.28
C ASN A 142 -9.48 -10.77 0.41
N PRO A 143 -10.12 -10.30 -0.67
CA PRO A 143 -11.46 -9.70 -0.65
C PRO A 143 -12.53 -10.53 0.09
N LEU A 144 -12.45 -11.86 0.08
CA LEU A 144 -13.39 -12.72 0.79
C LEU A 144 -13.25 -12.59 2.32
N GLN A 145 -12.02 -12.63 2.82
CA GLN A 145 -11.74 -12.44 4.25
C GLN A 145 -11.94 -10.99 4.68
N ASN A 146 -11.74 -10.05 3.75
CA ASN A 146 -11.74 -8.62 3.98
C ASN A 146 -12.73 -7.91 3.04
N PRO A 147 -14.04 -8.12 3.23
CA PRO A 147 -15.02 -7.63 2.28
C PRO A 147 -15.16 -6.11 2.27
N PHE A 148 -15.59 -5.58 1.14
CA PHE A 148 -16.15 -4.24 1.04
C PHE A 148 -17.59 -4.24 1.55
N VAL A 149 -17.92 -3.34 2.47
CA VAL A 149 -19.19 -3.30 3.20
C VAL A 149 -19.88 -1.97 2.99
N THR A 150 -21.10 -2.02 2.45
CA THR A 150 -21.96 -0.86 2.22
C THR A 150 -23.22 -0.94 3.07
N PHE A 151 -23.73 0.23 3.45
CA PHE A 151 -24.97 0.37 4.22
C PHE A 151 -25.98 1.15 3.37
N SER A 152 -27.19 0.63 3.19
CA SER A 152 -28.29 1.37 2.56
C SER A 152 -29.02 2.24 3.58
N GLY A 153 -29.76 3.25 3.09
CA GLY A 153 -30.49 4.20 3.95
C GLY A 153 -31.57 3.57 4.85
N ASN A 154 -31.98 2.33 4.57
CA ASN A 154 -32.91 1.55 5.40
C ASN A 154 -32.21 0.62 6.41
N GLY A 155 -30.89 0.72 6.57
CA GLY A 155 -30.10 -0.06 7.52
C GLY A 155 -29.64 -1.44 7.03
N ASN A 156 -29.96 -1.84 5.80
CA ASN A 156 -29.45 -3.11 5.26
C ASN A 156 -27.94 -3.03 4.99
N VAL A 157 -27.24 -4.11 5.30
CA VAL A 157 -25.80 -4.26 5.06
C VAL A 157 -25.59 -5.17 3.85
N LYS A 158 -24.69 -4.76 2.95
CA LYS A 158 -24.24 -5.59 1.82
C LYS A 158 -22.73 -5.78 1.90
N PHE A 159 -22.31 -7.03 1.73
CA PHE A 159 -20.91 -7.44 1.64
C PHE A 159 -20.55 -7.72 0.18
N SER A 160 -19.37 -7.30 -0.25
CA SER A 160 -18.79 -7.64 -1.55
C SER A 160 -17.38 -8.20 -1.34
N PRO A 161 -17.11 -9.46 -1.76
CA PRO A 161 -18.07 -10.44 -2.27
C PRO A 161 -19.11 -10.85 -1.22
N ALA A 162 -20.27 -11.35 -1.65
CA ALA A 162 -21.39 -11.67 -0.76
C ALA A 162 -21.02 -12.72 0.31
N GLN A 163 -20.20 -13.70 -0.05
CA GLN A 163 -19.66 -14.71 0.85
C GLN A 163 -18.78 -14.11 1.96
N GLY A 164 -18.30 -12.87 1.79
CA GLY A 164 -17.57 -12.15 2.82
C GLY A 164 -18.37 -11.89 4.10
N THR A 165 -19.70 -12.06 4.05
CA THR A 165 -20.58 -12.03 5.24
C THR A 165 -20.13 -13.02 6.32
N HIS A 166 -19.49 -14.15 5.95
CA HIS A 166 -18.92 -15.11 6.91
C HIS A 166 -17.77 -14.52 7.76
N TYR A 167 -17.18 -13.41 7.31
CA TYR A 167 -16.10 -12.69 7.97
C TYR A 167 -16.57 -11.36 8.60
N ALA A 168 -17.88 -11.19 8.77
CA ALA A 168 -18.46 -10.01 9.41
C ALA A 168 -18.02 -9.86 10.89
N ASN A 169 -17.80 -10.96 11.60
CA ASN A 169 -17.24 -10.92 12.94
C ASN A 169 -15.72 -10.66 12.88
N ARG A 170 -15.33 -9.42 13.16
CA ARG A 170 -13.93 -8.95 13.16
C ARG A 170 -13.19 -9.18 14.49
N ALA A 171 -13.82 -9.81 15.48
CA ALA A 171 -13.17 -10.04 16.77
C ALA A 171 -11.96 -10.98 16.62
N GLN A 172 -10.79 -10.52 17.07
CA GLN A 172 -9.56 -11.32 17.06
C GLN A 172 -9.68 -12.55 17.96
N TYR A 173 -10.20 -12.35 19.18
CA TYR A 173 -10.48 -13.42 20.11
C TYR A 173 -11.95 -13.82 20.05
N ARG A 174 -12.20 -15.11 19.86
CA ARG A 174 -13.54 -15.71 19.86
C ARG A 174 -13.49 -16.92 20.76
N PHE A 175 -14.27 -16.89 21.85
CA PHE A 175 -14.26 -17.95 22.85
C PHE A 175 -14.43 -19.34 22.22
N GLY A 176 -13.50 -20.26 22.50
CA GLY A 176 -13.51 -21.63 21.98
C GLY A 176 -13.30 -21.79 20.47
N LYS A 177 -12.94 -20.73 19.74
CA LYS A 177 -12.70 -20.79 18.28
C LYS A 177 -11.24 -20.47 17.95
N PRO A 178 -10.70 -21.06 16.87
CA PRO A 178 -9.39 -20.66 16.37
C PRO A 178 -9.40 -19.21 15.89
N ASN A 179 -8.24 -18.57 15.93
CA ASN A 179 -8.05 -17.23 15.37
C ASN A 179 -8.41 -17.24 13.89
N SER A 180 -9.17 -16.22 13.46
CA SER A 180 -9.46 -16.02 12.04
C SER A 180 -8.16 -15.73 11.29
N ARG A 181 -7.93 -16.42 10.17
CA ARG A 181 -6.74 -16.24 9.34
C ARG A 181 -7.07 -15.38 8.12
N GLY A 182 -6.09 -14.65 7.59
CA GLY A 182 -6.24 -13.83 6.38
C GLY A 182 -6.96 -12.49 6.59
N MET A 183 -7.25 -12.13 7.84
CA MET A 183 -7.91 -10.86 8.21
C MET A 183 -6.89 -9.71 8.22
N ALA A 184 -7.20 -8.61 7.55
CA ALA A 184 -6.33 -7.45 7.35
C ALA A 184 -5.83 -6.82 8.67
N GLU A 185 -6.60 -6.93 9.76
CA GLU A 185 -6.25 -6.44 11.10
C GLU A 185 -4.91 -7.00 11.62
N ALA A 186 -4.53 -8.19 11.18
CA ALA A 186 -3.29 -8.84 11.59
C ALA A 186 -2.02 -8.25 10.92
N VAL A 187 -2.18 -7.38 9.92
CA VAL A 187 -1.09 -6.91 9.06
C VAL A 187 -1.10 -5.39 8.81
N ILE A 188 -1.98 -4.63 9.46
CA ILE A 188 -2.07 -3.17 9.28
C ILE A 188 -0.72 -2.50 9.53
N ASP A 189 0.04 -2.94 10.53
CA ASP A 189 1.34 -2.38 10.87
C ASP A 189 2.41 -2.67 9.81
N ILE A 190 2.37 -3.83 9.16
CA ILE A 190 3.24 -4.17 8.02
C ILE A 190 2.97 -3.23 6.86
N PHE A 191 1.71 -3.00 6.51
CA PHE A 191 1.34 -2.06 5.45
C PHE A 191 1.75 -0.63 5.80
N ALA A 192 1.45 -0.18 7.02
CA ALA A 192 1.75 1.18 7.47
C ALA A 192 3.25 1.50 7.47
N ARG A 193 4.10 0.59 7.98
CA ARG A 193 5.57 0.74 7.94
C ARG A 193 6.15 0.78 6.53
N ASN A 194 5.42 0.27 5.55
CA ASN A 194 5.80 0.29 4.13
C ASN A 194 5.05 1.38 3.33
N GLY A 195 4.46 2.36 4.01
CA GLY A 195 3.88 3.56 3.41
C GLY A 195 2.41 3.44 3.00
N PHE A 196 1.75 2.31 3.28
CA PHE A 196 0.31 2.14 3.10
C PHE A 196 -0.41 2.32 4.44
N GLN A 197 -0.40 3.57 4.93
CA GLN A 197 -0.81 3.92 6.30
C GLN A 197 -2.34 4.06 6.46
N TYR A 198 -3.08 4.16 5.36
CA TYR A 198 -4.53 4.33 5.37
C TYR A 198 -5.19 3.01 5.03
N TRP A 199 -5.96 2.48 5.97
CA TRP A 199 -6.72 1.24 5.80
C TRP A 199 -8.22 1.52 5.80
N GLY A 200 -8.92 0.98 4.79
CA GLY A 200 -10.35 1.22 4.58
C GLY A 200 -11.25 0.62 5.67
N GLY A 201 -10.73 -0.31 6.48
CA GLY A 201 -11.42 -0.83 7.66
C GLY A 201 -11.64 0.20 8.77
N PHE A 202 -10.98 1.37 8.71
CA PHE A 202 -11.21 2.50 9.64
C PHE A 202 -12.27 3.50 9.17
N TRP A 203 -12.85 3.32 7.98
CA TRP A 203 -13.88 4.23 7.47
C TRP A 203 -15.24 3.97 8.12
N ASN A 204 -16.13 4.97 8.06
CA ASN A 204 -17.50 4.84 8.60
C ASN A 204 -18.46 4.23 7.58
N SER A 205 -18.39 4.67 6.31
CA SER A 205 -19.19 4.16 5.21
C SER A 205 -18.63 4.63 3.86
N PRO A 206 -18.45 3.75 2.87
CA PRO A 206 -18.40 2.29 3.05
C PRO A 206 -17.21 1.88 3.94
N ILE A 207 -17.25 0.68 4.51
CA ILE A 207 -16.08 0.09 5.18
C ILE A 207 -15.40 -0.83 4.18
N ASP A 208 -14.11 -0.62 3.92
CA ASP A 208 -13.37 -1.38 2.90
C ASP A 208 -12.22 -2.17 3.53
N TYR A 209 -12.51 -3.34 4.08
CA TYR A 209 -11.53 -4.10 4.87
C TYR A 209 -10.34 -4.59 4.06
N GLN A 210 -10.50 -4.81 2.75
CA GLN A 210 -9.42 -5.25 1.86
C GLN A 210 -8.42 -4.13 1.58
N HIS A 211 -8.85 -2.87 1.69
CA HIS A 211 -8.21 -1.76 1.01
C HIS A 211 -7.13 -1.07 1.87
N PHE A 212 -5.90 -1.08 1.37
CA PHE A 212 -4.78 -0.32 1.92
C PHE A 212 -4.31 0.69 0.88
N GLN A 213 -4.12 1.95 1.27
CA GLN A 213 -3.75 3.01 0.34
C GLN A 213 -2.80 4.06 0.94
N LEU A 214 -2.22 4.86 0.04
CA LEU A 214 -1.66 6.18 0.34
C LEU A 214 -2.78 7.24 0.41
N THR A 215 -2.45 8.47 0.77
CA THR A 215 -3.37 9.59 0.57
C THR A 215 -3.57 9.91 -0.91
N LYS A 216 -4.75 10.43 -1.25
CA LYS A 216 -5.04 10.94 -2.60
C LYS A 216 -4.08 12.05 -3.03
N ASP A 217 -3.73 12.96 -2.12
CA ASP A 217 -2.81 14.07 -2.40
C ASP A 217 -1.40 13.57 -2.76
N MET A 218 -0.91 12.52 -2.07
CA MET A 218 0.36 11.88 -2.43
C MET A 218 0.32 11.20 -3.79
N ALA A 219 -0.72 10.39 -4.06
CA ALA A 219 -0.85 9.70 -5.34
C ALA A 219 -0.90 10.69 -6.53
N LEU A 220 -1.64 11.78 -6.38
CA LEU A 220 -1.71 12.89 -7.35
C LEU A 220 -0.38 13.65 -7.48
N THR A 221 0.37 13.80 -6.39
CA THR A 221 1.67 14.46 -6.43
C THR A 221 2.69 13.59 -7.16
N MET A 222 2.78 12.30 -6.81
CA MET A 222 3.74 11.36 -7.40
C MET A 222 3.45 11.04 -8.87
N SER A 223 2.19 11.10 -9.31
CA SER A 223 1.85 10.94 -10.73
C SER A 223 2.39 12.09 -11.60
N LYS A 224 2.58 13.28 -11.02
CA LYS A 224 3.15 14.46 -11.70
C LYS A 224 4.67 14.57 -11.56
N MET A 225 5.26 13.84 -10.61
CA MET A 225 6.70 13.79 -10.40
C MET A 225 7.40 12.92 -11.44
N THR A 226 8.66 13.21 -11.72
CA THR A 226 9.55 12.24 -12.38
C THR A 226 9.72 10.99 -11.51
N PRO A 227 10.10 9.82 -12.07
CA PRO A 227 10.37 8.62 -11.29
C PRO A 227 11.29 8.87 -10.08
N ALA A 228 12.41 9.56 -10.29
CA ALA A 228 13.39 9.84 -9.23
C ALA A 228 12.82 10.72 -8.10
N GLN A 229 12.02 11.74 -8.44
CA GLN A 229 11.37 12.60 -7.44
C GLN A 229 10.32 11.83 -6.64
N ALA A 230 9.49 11.02 -7.31
CA ALA A 230 8.47 10.20 -6.64
C ALA A 230 9.11 9.15 -5.72
N THR A 231 10.19 8.49 -6.16
CA THR A 231 10.97 7.57 -5.33
C THR A 231 11.52 8.26 -4.08
N LEU A 232 12.17 9.43 -4.24
CA LEU A 232 12.69 10.17 -3.10
C LEU A 232 11.57 10.59 -2.14
N PHE A 233 10.46 11.10 -2.66
CA PHE A 233 9.32 11.51 -1.85
C PHE A 233 8.76 10.34 -1.03
N PHE A 234 8.56 9.18 -1.65
CA PHE A 234 8.04 8.00 -0.97
C PHE A 234 9.04 7.42 0.05
N GLN A 235 10.35 7.46 -0.25
CA GLN A 235 11.39 7.11 0.71
C GLN A 235 11.34 7.98 1.97
N ARG A 236 11.18 9.30 1.80
CA ARG A 236 11.01 10.23 2.93
C ARG A 236 9.74 9.96 3.72
N TYR A 237 8.65 9.63 3.02
CA TYR A 237 7.38 9.26 3.64
C TYR A 237 7.50 8.04 4.57
N VAL A 238 8.18 6.98 4.10
CA VAL A 238 8.42 5.78 4.91
C VAL A 238 9.39 6.05 6.06
N ALA A 239 10.48 6.78 5.81
CA ALA A 239 11.46 7.13 6.85
C ALA A 239 10.84 7.98 7.97
N TRP A 240 9.91 8.88 7.64
CA TRP A 240 9.15 9.66 8.60
C TRP A 240 8.35 8.75 9.54
N TYR A 241 7.61 7.77 9.00
CA TYR A 241 6.84 6.82 9.80
C TYR A 241 7.74 6.03 10.75
N ASP A 242 8.85 5.49 10.25
CA ASP A 242 9.80 4.73 11.08
C ASP A 242 10.37 5.60 12.23
N SER A 243 10.79 6.84 11.92
CA SER A 243 11.31 7.75 12.94
C SER A 243 10.26 8.17 13.96
N CYS A 244 9.07 8.58 13.51
CA CYS A 244 8.02 9.06 14.41
C CYS A 244 7.41 7.93 15.25
N SER A 245 7.24 6.72 14.69
CA SER A 245 6.69 5.58 15.43
C SER A 245 7.59 5.16 16.59
N LYS A 246 8.92 5.23 16.44
CA LYS A 246 9.90 4.99 17.51
C LYS A 246 9.81 6.04 18.62
N MET A 247 9.52 7.29 18.26
CA MET A 247 9.44 8.40 19.21
C MET A 247 8.10 8.44 19.96
N TYR A 248 7.01 8.04 19.29
CA TYR A 248 5.65 8.09 19.82
C TYR A 248 4.91 6.74 19.67
N PRO A 249 5.42 5.65 20.28
CA PRO A 249 4.92 4.30 20.04
C PRO A 249 3.45 4.13 20.40
N THR A 250 2.97 4.75 21.48
CA THR A 250 1.56 4.69 21.90
C THR A 250 0.63 5.34 20.88
N ALA A 251 0.99 6.51 20.34
CA ALA A 251 0.17 7.21 19.36
C ALA A 251 0.08 6.41 18.05
N TYR A 252 1.19 5.81 17.61
CA TYR A 252 1.24 5.00 16.40
C TYR A 252 0.49 3.67 16.54
N LYS A 253 0.53 3.02 17.72
CA LYS A 253 -0.30 1.84 18.02
C LYS A 253 -1.81 2.16 18.02
N GLN A 254 -2.17 3.41 18.28
CA GLN A 254 -3.55 3.90 18.25
C GLN A 254 -3.95 4.55 16.91
N TYR A 255 -3.07 4.53 15.91
CA TYR A 255 -3.28 5.19 14.62
C TYR A 255 -3.56 6.70 14.72
N LYS A 256 -3.04 7.37 15.76
CA LYS A 256 -3.19 8.81 16.03
C LYS A 256 -1.94 9.61 15.64
N PHE A 257 -1.58 9.58 14.36
CA PHE A 257 -0.39 10.27 13.85
C PHE A 257 -0.71 11.13 12.63
N ASN A 258 0.17 12.09 12.36
CA ASN A 258 0.17 12.80 11.07
C ASN A 258 1.24 12.17 10.17
N ASP A 259 0.91 12.02 8.91
CA ASP A 259 1.83 11.49 7.92
C ASP A 259 2.80 12.57 7.41
N TYR A 260 3.78 12.16 6.62
CA TYR A 260 4.79 13.09 6.10
C TYR A 260 4.22 14.11 5.11
N ALA A 261 3.09 13.80 4.45
CA ALA A 261 2.43 14.74 3.56
C ALA A 261 1.81 15.90 4.35
N GLU A 262 1.20 15.64 5.51
CA GLU A 262 0.77 16.69 6.45
C GLU A 262 1.93 17.54 6.95
N TYR A 263 3.07 16.93 7.27
CA TYR A 263 4.28 17.67 7.63
C TYR A 263 4.71 18.65 6.54
N LEU A 264 4.80 18.19 5.28
CA LEU A 264 5.20 19.05 4.16
C LEU A 264 4.18 20.16 3.91
N LYS A 265 2.88 19.88 4.02
CA LYS A 265 1.82 20.89 3.89
C LYS A 265 1.98 22.00 4.92
N HIS A 266 2.29 21.64 6.17
CA HIS A 266 2.58 22.61 7.21
C HIS A 266 3.86 23.41 6.94
N GLN A 267 4.96 22.75 6.54
CA GLN A 267 6.24 23.43 6.24
C GLN A 267 6.12 24.41 5.07
N LEU A 268 5.33 24.06 4.05
CA LEU A 268 5.13 24.87 2.86
C LEU A 268 3.99 25.88 3.00
N SER A 269 3.21 25.83 4.09
CA SER A 269 1.97 26.60 4.28
C SER A 269 0.99 26.43 3.11
N VAL A 270 0.76 25.19 2.69
CA VAL A 270 -0.14 24.83 1.58
C VAL A 270 -1.21 23.83 2.02
N LYS A 271 -2.37 23.87 1.35
CA LYS A 271 -3.46 22.91 1.62
C LYS A 271 -3.31 21.59 0.88
N SER A 272 -2.56 21.57 -0.22
CA SER A 272 -2.37 20.41 -1.09
C SER A 272 -0.98 20.42 -1.72
N LEU A 273 -0.29 19.29 -1.63
CA LEU A 273 1.01 19.10 -2.24
C LEU A 273 0.93 19.00 -3.76
N HIS A 274 -0.10 18.35 -4.33
CA HIS A 274 -0.15 18.20 -5.78
C HIS A 274 -0.38 19.54 -6.49
N THR A 275 -1.17 20.44 -5.89
CA THR A 275 -1.34 21.81 -6.39
C THR A 275 -0.07 22.62 -6.21
N ALA A 276 0.57 22.54 -5.03
CA ALA A 276 1.83 23.22 -4.76
C ALA A 276 2.95 22.77 -5.71
N TYR A 277 3.07 21.47 -5.97
CA TYR A 277 4.05 20.89 -6.88
C TYR A 277 3.78 21.33 -8.32
N SER A 278 2.52 21.40 -8.75
CA SER A 278 2.17 21.89 -10.09
C SER A 278 2.53 23.36 -10.29
N ALA A 279 2.41 24.17 -9.24
CA ALA A 279 2.76 25.59 -9.27
C ALA A 279 4.27 25.84 -9.21
N ASN A 280 4.99 25.12 -8.36
CA ASN A 280 6.45 25.25 -8.22
C ASN A 280 7.07 23.91 -7.77
N PRO A 281 7.47 23.04 -8.72
CA PRO A 281 8.06 21.74 -8.41
C PRO A 281 9.32 21.86 -7.55
N GLN A 282 10.17 22.85 -7.84
CA GLN A 282 11.45 23.03 -7.16
C GLN A 282 11.26 23.31 -5.67
N ARG A 283 10.32 24.21 -5.32
CA ARG A 283 10.00 24.54 -3.92
C ARG A 283 9.58 23.31 -3.11
N VAL A 284 8.76 22.44 -3.70
CA VAL A 284 8.32 21.21 -3.04
C VAL A 284 9.48 20.22 -2.92
N MET A 285 10.29 20.07 -3.98
CA MET A 285 11.45 19.17 -3.95
C MET A 285 12.53 19.61 -2.97
N ASP A 286 12.75 20.91 -2.80
CA ASP A 286 13.69 21.44 -1.82
C ASP A 286 13.24 21.10 -0.39
N ALA A 287 11.94 21.22 -0.10
CA ALA A 287 11.39 20.78 1.18
C ALA A 287 11.52 19.26 1.41
N ILE A 288 11.35 18.43 0.37
CA ILE A 288 11.53 16.97 0.46
C ILE A 288 12.99 16.56 0.69
N LYS A 289 13.95 17.32 0.14
CA LYS A 289 15.39 17.04 0.30
C LYS A 289 15.87 17.30 1.72
N LEU A 290 15.26 18.24 2.42
CA LEU A 290 15.57 18.53 3.82
C LEU A 290 15.24 17.32 4.71
N GLN A 291 16.16 16.99 5.62
CA GLN A 291 15.92 15.95 6.62
C GLN A 291 14.87 16.47 7.62
N PRO A 292 13.79 15.71 7.87
CA PRO A 292 12.81 16.11 8.87
C PRO A 292 13.46 16.13 10.26
N VAL A 293 13.35 17.26 10.96
CA VAL A 293 13.77 17.39 12.37
C VAL A 293 12.74 16.68 13.25
N ARG A 294 13.14 16.22 14.45
CA ARG A 294 12.18 15.77 15.48
C ARG A 294 11.06 16.80 15.60
N SER A 295 9.82 16.37 15.41
CA SER A 295 8.70 17.28 15.33
C SER A 295 7.51 16.76 16.11
N ALA A 296 6.96 17.61 16.98
CA ALA A 296 5.71 17.34 17.68
C ALA A 296 4.52 17.09 16.72
N ILE A 297 4.67 17.47 15.45
CA ILE A 297 3.67 17.21 14.40
C ILE A 297 3.53 15.70 14.10
N CYS A 298 4.45 14.83 14.53
CA CYS A 298 4.33 13.37 14.35
C CYS A 298 3.00 12.82 14.90
N VAL A 299 2.41 13.46 15.92
CA VAL A 299 1.21 12.99 16.62
C VAL A 299 0.03 13.88 16.26
N LYS A 300 -1.11 13.25 15.97
CA LYS A 300 -2.38 13.96 15.80
C LYS A 300 -2.92 14.31 17.19
N ARG A 301 -3.03 15.61 17.47
CA ARG A 301 -3.63 16.11 18.72
C ARG A 301 -5.14 15.85 18.72
#